data_AF-A0A497BXQ9-F1
#
_entry.id   AF-A0A497BXQ9-F1
#
_cell.length_a   1.000
_cell.length_b   1.000
_cell.length_c   1.000
_cell.angle_alpha   90.00
_cell.angle_beta   90.00
_cell.angle_gamma   90.00
#
_symmetry.space_group_name_H-M   'P 1'
#
loop_
_entity.id
_entity.type
_entity.pdbx_description
1 polymer ?
#
loop_
_entity_poly.entity_id
_entity_poly.type
_entity_poly.pdbx_seq_one_letter_code
_entity_poly.pdbx_strand_id
1 'polypeptide(L)'
;MPRWIQDRQTGELIPAEQYHRSANTAPAVHGDLEAFVSPIDGSVIDDRAKLRKHNARHGVTDNRDWGPDWFARKAKEREASLNGTTKQAKRERIEALKHAADVHNWR
;
A
#
# COMPACT_ATOMS: atom_id res chain seq x y z
N MET A 1 -9.99 10.67 23.92
CA MET A 1 -10.01 9.33 24.54
C MET A 1 -8.67 8.66 24.27
N PRO A 2 -8.07 7.97 25.25
CA PRO A 2 -6.79 7.29 25.05
C PRO A 2 -6.95 6.11 24.07
N ARG A 3 -6.02 5.99 23.12
CA ARG A 3 -5.96 4.90 22.13
C ARG A 3 -5.15 3.75 22.72
N TRP A 4 -5.67 2.53 22.61
CA TRP A 4 -5.01 1.31 23.09
C TRP A 4 -4.46 0.51 21.91
N ILE A 5 -3.31 -0.14 22.11
CA ILE A 5 -2.67 -1.01 21.12
C ILE A 5 -2.31 -2.33 21.80
N GLN A 6 -2.56 -3.45 21.14
CA GLN A 6 -2.09 -4.74 21.62
C GLN A 6 -0.58 -4.89 21.34
N ASP A 7 0.19 -5.12 22.40
CA ASP A 7 1.59 -5.49 22.28
C ASP A 7 1.69 -6.91 21.68
N ARG A 8 2.50 -7.07 20.64
CA ARG A 8 2.67 -8.33 19.92
C ARG A 8 3.53 -9.33 20.68
N GLN A 9 4.39 -8.85 21.60
CA GLN A 9 5.28 -9.72 22.37
C GLN A 9 4.59 -10.28 23.61
N THR A 10 3.87 -9.43 24.34
CA THR A 10 3.21 -9.79 25.60
C THR A 10 1.73 -10.16 25.41
N GLY A 11 1.09 -9.70 24.33
CA GLY A 11 -0.34 -9.89 24.07
C GLY A 11 -1.25 -8.91 24.84
N GLU A 12 -0.68 -8.05 25.69
CA GLU A 12 -1.41 -7.13 26.56
C GLU A 12 -1.84 -5.85 25.81
N LEU A 13 -2.87 -5.18 26.32
CA LEU A 13 -3.29 -3.87 25.82
C LEU A 13 -2.52 -2.77 26.54
N ILE A 14 -1.65 -2.08 25.81
CA ILE A 14 -0.88 -0.95 26.32
C ILE A 14 -1.37 0.38 25.73
N PRO A 15 -1.26 1.50 26.46
CA PRO A 15 -1.53 2.82 25.90
C PRO A 15 -0.66 3.08 24.67
N ALA A 16 -1.23 3.70 23.63
CA ALA A 16 -0.53 3.89 22.35
C ALA A 16 0.77 4.70 22.46
N GLU A 17 0.94 5.52 23.49
CA GLU A 17 2.14 6.30 23.80
C GLU A 17 3.31 5.42 24.27
N GLN A 18 3.00 4.27 24.87
CA GLN A 18 3.98 3.31 25.37
C GLN A 18 4.34 2.24 24.32
N TYR A 19 3.60 2.19 23.22
CA TYR A 19 3.85 1.21 22.16
C TYR A 19 5.12 1.57 21.37
N HIS A 20 6.16 0.77 21.56
CA HIS A 20 7.39 0.84 20.79
C HIS A 20 7.35 -0.25 19.73
N ARG A 21 7.25 0.15 18.46
CA ARG A 21 7.36 -0.81 17.35
C ARG A 21 8.79 -1.36 17.37
N SER A 22 8.96 -2.66 17.64
CA SER A 22 10.26 -3.30 17.52
C SER A 22 10.79 -3.01 16.11
N ALA A 23 11.99 -2.45 16.04
CA ALA A 23 12.67 -2.30 14.76
C ALA A 23 12.98 -3.71 14.27
N ASN A 24 12.12 -4.24 13.40
CA ASN A 24 12.36 -5.50 12.70
C ASN A 24 13.48 -5.24 11.68
N THR A 25 14.70 -5.09 12.17
CA THR A 25 15.91 -4.77 11.40
C THR A 25 16.74 -6.03 11.11
N ALA A 26 16.20 -7.21 11.38
CA ALA A 26 16.85 -8.45 10.99
C ALA A 26 16.40 -8.81 9.56
N PRO A 27 17.33 -8.94 8.59
CA PRO A 27 16.98 -9.43 7.26
C PRO A 27 16.43 -10.86 7.37
N ALA A 28 15.25 -11.09 6.79
CA ALA A 28 14.71 -12.44 6.65
C ALA A 28 15.46 -13.16 5.52
N VAL A 29 16.28 -14.15 5.88
CA VAL A 29 16.93 -15.04 4.91
C VAL A 29 15.98 -16.20 4.64
N HIS A 30 15.35 -16.19 3.47
CA HIS A 30 14.52 -17.29 3.02
C HIS A 30 15.40 -18.33 2.31
N GLY A 31 15.23 -19.61 2.66
CA GLY A 31 15.85 -20.74 1.95
C GLY A 31 15.40 -20.82 0.50
N ASP A 32 15.89 -21.82 -0.24
CA ASP A 32 15.47 -22.03 -1.62
C ASP A 32 13.98 -22.37 -1.74
N LEU A 33 13.45 -22.13 -2.93
CA LEU A 33 12.05 -22.41 -3.25
C LEU A 33 11.86 -23.93 -3.34
N GLU A 34 10.89 -24.48 -2.62
CA GLU A 34 10.49 -25.88 -2.83
C GLU A 34 9.87 -26.06 -4.20
N ALA A 35 10.24 -27.14 -4.90
CA ALA A 35 9.73 -27.39 -6.23
C ALA A 35 8.23 -27.74 -6.19
N PHE A 36 7.43 -27.10 -7.05
CA PHE A 36 5.99 -27.35 -7.15
C PHE A 36 5.49 -27.26 -8.60
N VAL A 37 4.30 -27.81 -8.83
CA VAL A 37 3.61 -27.72 -10.13
C VAL A 37 2.65 -26.56 -10.10
N SER A 38 2.74 -25.65 -11.07
CA SER A 38 1.81 -24.54 -11.20
C SER A 38 0.38 -25.03 -11.51
N PRO A 39 -0.64 -24.57 -10.77
CA PRO A 39 -2.03 -24.90 -11.06
C PRO A 39 -2.58 -24.17 -12.29
N ILE A 40 -1.85 -23.18 -12.82
CA ILE A 40 -2.31 -22.36 -13.96
C ILE A 40 -2.02 -23.05 -15.28
N ASP A 41 -0.80 -23.56 -15.45
CA ASP A 41 -0.31 -24.09 -16.73
C ASP A 41 0.39 -25.46 -16.61
N GLY A 42 0.45 -26.05 -15.42
CA GLY A 42 1.09 -27.34 -15.19
C GLY A 42 2.62 -27.31 -15.27
N SER A 43 3.24 -26.13 -15.37
CA SER A 43 4.70 -26.01 -15.39
C SER A 43 5.32 -26.37 -14.04
N VAL A 44 6.46 -27.05 -14.06
CA VAL A 44 7.24 -27.34 -12.85
C VAL A 44 8.12 -26.12 -12.53
N ILE A 45 7.90 -25.55 -11.35
CA ILE A 45 8.65 -24.42 -10.81
C ILE A 45 9.55 -24.96 -9.69
N ASP A 46 10.82 -25.11 -9.98
CA ASP A 46 11.87 -25.62 -9.09
C ASP A 46 12.90 -24.54 -8.70
N ASP A 47 12.84 -23.36 -9.31
CA ASP A 47 13.75 -22.26 -9.02
C ASP A 47 13.04 -20.89 -9.09
N ARG A 48 13.67 -19.88 -8.49
CA ARG A 48 13.13 -18.51 -8.42
C ARG A 48 13.08 -17.81 -9.79
N ALA A 49 13.90 -18.22 -10.75
CA ALA A 49 13.94 -17.64 -12.09
C ALA A 49 12.75 -18.13 -12.94
N LYS A 50 12.41 -19.41 -12.87
CA LYS A 50 11.20 -20.01 -13.46
C LYS A 50 9.96 -19.43 -12.83
N LEU A 51 9.93 -19.27 -11.49
CA LEU A 51 8.82 -18.59 -10.82
C LEU A 51 8.62 -17.16 -11.36
N ARG A 52 9.71 -16.39 -11.52
CA ARG A 52 9.62 -15.02 -12.06
C ARG A 52 9.08 -15.00 -13.49
N LYS A 53 9.58 -15.89 -14.37
CA LYS A 53 9.10 -15.98 -15.76
C LYS A 53 7.63 -16.41 -15.83
N HIS A 54 7.24 -17.38 -15.01
CA HIS A 54 5.87 -17.84 -14.89
C HIS A 54 4.94 -16.71 -14.44
N ASN A 55 5.32 -15.98 -13.39
CA ASN A 55 4.56 -14.85 -12.88
C ASN A 55 4.39 -13.75 -13.93
N ALA A 56 5.48 -13.36 -14.62
CA ALA A 56 5.43 -12.38 -15.69
C ALA A 56 4.50 -12.80 -16.84
N ARG A 57 4.53 -14.08 -17.22
CA ARG A 57 3.66 -14.62 -18.29
C ARG A 57 2.17 -14.55 -17.92
N HIS A 58 1.84 -14.76 -16.65
CA HIS A 58 0.46 -14.81 -16.16
C HIS A 58 -0.01 -13.49 -15.51
N GLY A 59 0.75 -12.39 -15.69
CA GLY A 59 0.39 -11.08 -15.14
C GLY A 59 0.46 -10.98 -13.62
N VAL A 60 1.12 -11.94 -12.95
CA VAL A 60 1.38 -11.90 -11.51
C VAL A 60 2.59 -11.01 -11.26
N THR A 61 2.39 -9.94 -10.49
CA THR A 61 3.46 -8.98 -10.14
C THR A 61 3.97 -9.25 -8.73
N ASP A 62 5.28 -9.20 -8.56
CA ASP A 62 5.95 -9.25 -7.27
C ASP A 62 6.12 -7.83 -6.71
N ASN A 63 6.24 -7.70 -5.39
CA ASN A 63 6.62 -6.45 -4.76
C ASN A 63 7.96 -5.90 -5.30
N ARG A 64 8.86 -6.81 -5.74
CA ARG A 64 10.16 -6.49 -6.36
C ARG A 64 10.06 -5.84 -7.73
N ASP A 65 8.93 -5.98 -8.43
CA ASP A 65 8.71 -5.35 -9.73
C ASP A 65 8.41 -3.85 -9.58
N TRP A 66 8.11 -3.40 -8.37
CA TRP A 66 7.86 -2.01 -8.04
C TRP A 66 9.11 -1.39 -7.40
N GLY A 67 9.74 -0.46 -8.10
CA GLY A 67 10.87 0.31 -7.57
C GLY A 67 10.45 1.33 -6.49
N PRO A 68 11.42 1.92 -5.76
CA PRO A 68 11.17 2.97 -4.76
C PRO A 68 10.30 4.12 -5.28
N ASP A 69 10.48 4.49 -6.55
CA ASP A 69 9.73 5.56 -7.22
C ASP A 69 8.24 5.27 -7.32
N TRP A 70 7.85 4.00 -7.51
CA TRP A 70 6.45 3.61 -7.60
C TRP A 70 5.76 3.81 -6.24
N PHE A 71 6.42 3.39 -5.15
CA PHE A 71 5.90 3.57 -3.79
C PHE A 71 5.82 5.05 -3.41
N ALA A 72 6.83 5.84 -3.76
CA ALA A 72 6.83 7.28 -3.53
C ALA A 72 5.67 7.96 -4.27
N ARG A 73 5.44 7.61 -5.54
CA ARG A 73 4.29 8.10 -6.31
C ARG A 73 2.96 7.72 -5.66
N LYS A 74 2.80 6.46 -5.24
CA LYS A 74 1.58 5.99 -4.55
C LYS A 74 1.38 6.60 -3.17
N ALA A 75 2.44 6.94 -2.45
CA ALA A 75 2.34 7.69 -1.20
C ALA A 75 1.80 9.11 -1.45
N LYS A 76 2.34 9.80 -2.45
CA LYS A 76 1.89 11.15 -2.84
C LYS A 76 0.44 11.17 -3.33
N GLU A 77 0.01 10.17 -4.09
CA GLU A 77 -1.39 10.01 -4.51
C GLU A 77 -2.33 9.87 -3.29
N ARG A 78 -1.94 9.06 -2.30
CA ARG A 78 -2.72 8.88 -1.06
C ARG A 78 -2.78 10.16 -0.23
N GLU A 79 -1.66 10.84 -0.07
CA GLU A 79 -1.60 12.13 0.63
C GLU A 79 -2.48 13.18 -0.06
N ALA A 80 -2.44 13.26 -1.39
CA ALA A 80 -3.30 14.18 -2.14
C ALA A 80 -4.79 13.86 -1.97
N SER A 81 -5.15 12.58 -1.88
CA SER A 81 -6.51 12.13 -1.58
C SER A 81 -6.96 12.53 -0.16
N LEU A 82 -6.11 12.29 0.85
CA LEU A 82 -6.42 12.62 2.24
C LEU A 82 -6.56 14.13 2.45
N ASN A 83 -5.69 14.92 1.82
CA ASN A 83 -5.67 16.36 1.95
C ASN A 83 -6.65 17.08 1.00
N GLY A 84 -7.43 16.33 0.19
CA GLY A 84 -8.37 16.91 -0.78
C GLY A 84 -7.69 17.79 -1.84
N THR A 85 -6.40 17.56 -2.13
CA THR A 85 -5.63 18.30 -3.13
C THR A 85 -5.61 17.60 -4.49
N THR A 86 -6.40 16.53 -4.64
CA THR A 86 -6.60 15.89 -5.95
C THR A 86 -7.19 16.87 -6.95
N LYS A 87 -6.91 16.65 -8.24
CA LYS A 87 -7.48 17.48 -9.33
C LYS A 87 -9.00 17.47 -9.29
N GLN A 88 -9.60 16.33 -8.95
CA GLN A 88 -11.04 16.17 -8.82
C GLN A 88 -11.60 16.98 -7.64
N ALA A 89 -11.03 16.83 -6.44
CA ALA A 89 -11.46 17.58 -5.26
C ALA A 89 -11.32 19.10 -5.46
N LYS A 90 -10.26 19.55 -6.16
CA LYS A 90 -10.10 20.95 -6.56
C LYS A 90 -11.23 21.41 -7.49
N ARG A 91 -11.59 20.60 -8.49
CA ARG A 91 -12.68 20.92 -9.44
C ARG A 91 -14.02 21.02 -8.72
N GLU A 92 -14.36 20.01 -7.93
CA GLU A 92 -15.60 19.98 -7.14
C GLU A 92 -15.70 21.18 -6.20
N ARG A 93 -14.59 21.58 -5.56
CA ARG A 93 -14.55 22.79 -4.73
C ARG A 93 -14.83 24.06 -5.52
N ILE A 94 -14.25 24.22 -6.71
CA ILE A 94 -14.48 25.39 -7.56
C ILE A 94 -15.95 25.44 -8.02
N GLU A 95 -16.52 24.32 -8.42
CA GLU A 95 -17.91 24.22 -8.84
C GLU A 95 -18.87 24.55 -7.68
N ALA A 96 -18.60 24.04 -6.49
CA ALA A 96 -19.37 24.37 -5.29
C ALA A 96 -19.31 25.86 -4.95
N LEU A 97 -18.14 26.49 -5.05
CA LEU A 97 -17.97 27.93 -4.82
C LEU A 97 -18.72 28.78 -5.85
N LYS A 98 -18.69 28.40 -7.13
CA LYS A 98 -19.45 29.08 -8.18
C LYS A 98 -20.95 29.00 -7.92
N HIS A 99 -21.44 27.80 -7.65
CA HIS A 99 -22.85 27.59 -7.31
C HIS A 99 -23.27 28.41 -6.08
N ALA A 100 -22.44 28.45 -5.03
CA ALA A 100 -22.72 29.27 -3.85
C ALA A 100 -22.76 30.76 -4.16
N ALA A 101 -21.84 31.27 -5.00
CA ALA A 101 -21.83 32.67 -5.42
C ALA A 101 -23.09 33.05 -6.22
N ASP A 102 -23.54 32.15 -7.11
CA ASP A 102 -24.76 32.33 -7.89
C ASP A 102 -26.02 32.32 -7.00
N VAL A 103 -26.11 31.38 -6.06
CA VAL A 103 -27.27 31.26 -5.13
C VAL A 103 -27.34 32.44 -4.16
N HIS A 104 -26.21 32.92 -3.67
CA HIS A 104 -26.16 34.04 -2.71
C HIS A 104 -26.06 35.42 -3.38
N ASN A 105 -26.12 35.48 -4.71
CA ASN A 105 -26.11 36.70 -5.52
C ASN A 105 -25.01 37.71 -5.09
N TRP A 106 -23.80 37.21 -4.87
CA TRP A 106 -22.62 38.05 -4.60
C TRP A 106 -22.21 38.75 -5.91
N ARG A 107 -22.91 39.83 -6.25
CA ARG A 107 -22.55 40.79 -7.30
C ARG A 107 -22.27 42.16 -6.70
#